data_AF-A0A0R3L933-F1
#
_entry.id   AF-A0A0R3L933-F1
#
_cell.length_a   1.000
_cell.length_b   1.000
_cell.length_c   1.000
_cell.angle_alpha   90.00
_cell.angle_beta   90.00
_cell.angle_gamma   90.00
#
_symmetry.space_group_name_H-M   'P 1'
#
loop_
_entity.id
_entity.type
_entity.pdbx_description
1 polymer ?
#
loop_
_entity_poly.entity_id
_entity_poly.type
_entity_poly.pdbx_seq_one_letter_code
_entity_poly.pdbx_strand_id
1 'polypeptide(L)'
;MVHNGKLRGRATLTAVLKPVVSPYAETNYFATRLETSLQYGVKKDKWKSLLGSMLESALPENDARENLKKWQPVRRHCRDFSKGAGLALSGNQVRLYARVYARDLYQFGWNTNSDVGPQEVAFVLTLRGPGGEPSIYNSTAQMLGTFVEGAVINQEIEITNEQ
;
A
#
# COMPACT_ATOMS: atom_id res chain seq x y z
N MET A 1 18.46 -3.38 4.70
CA MET A 1 17.13 -3.92 5.11
C MET A 1 17.11 -5.42 4.97
N VAL A 2 17.77 -6.02 3.97
CA VAL A 2 18.06 -7.46 4.00
C VAL A 2 19.37 -7.68 4.77
N HIS A 3 19.35 -8.55 5.77
CA HIS A 3 20.52 -8.99 6.54
C HIS A 3 20.43 -10.51 6.74
N ASN A 4 21.43 -11.25 6.27
CA ASN A 4 21.44 -12.72 6.27
C ASN A 4 20.18 -13.36 5.63
N GLY A 5 19.75 -12.81 4.49
CA GLY A 5 18.55 -13.29 3.77
C GLY A 5 17.21 -12.97 4.44
N LYS A 6 17.22 -12.16 5.51
CA LYS A 6 16.01 -11.76 6.26
C LYS A 6 15.81 -10.25 6.21
N LEU A 7 14.56 -9.81 6.08
CA LEU A 7 14.19 -8.42 6.27
C LEU A 7 14.32 -8.04 7.75
N ARG A 8 15.05 -6.96 7.99
CA ARG A 8 15.21 -6.27 9.27
C ARG A 8 15.02 -4.78 9.08
N GLY A 9 14.40 -4.14 10.07
CA GLY A 9 14.02 -2.73 10.03
C GLY A 9 12.51 -2.55 9.91
N ARG A 10 12.04 -1.46 9.31
CA ARG A 10 10.62 -1.11 9.21
C ARG A 10 10.24 -0.78 7.78
N ALA A 11 9.06 -1.23 7.35
CA ALA A 11 8.48 -0.84 6.08
C ALA A 11 7.10 -0.20 6.28
N THR A 12 6.81 0.82 5.48
CA THR A 12 5.50 1.48 5.46
C THR A 12 5.05 1.67 4.02
N LEU A 13 3.86 1.18 3.70
CA LEU A 13 3.18 1.44 2.45
C LEU A 13 2.03 2.40 2.75
N THR A 14 2.10 3.60 2.21
CA THR A 14 0.99 4.54 2.19
C THR A 14 0.43 4.58 0.78
N ALA A 15 -0.89 4.52 0.66
CA ALA A 15 -1.59 4.71 -0.61
C ALA A 15 -2.70 5.74 -0.42
N VAL A 16 -2.79 6.68 -1.35
CA VAL A 16 -3.79 7.75 -1.35
C VAL A 16 -4.56 7.65 -2.65
N LEU A 17 -5.81 7.18 -2.56
CA LEU A 17 -6.77 7.22 -3.66
C LEU A 17 -7.35 8.63 -3.77
N LYS A 18 -7.53 9.15 -4.99
CA LYS A 18 -8.46 10.25 -5.28
C LYS A 18 -9.86 9.65 -5.38
N PRO A 19 -10.69 9.70 -4.32
CA PRO A 19 -11.92 8.94 -4.31
C PRO A 19 -13.02 9.64 -5.10
N VAL A 20 -13.93 8.85 -5.66
CA VAL A 20 -15.26 9.34 -6.01
C VAL A 20 -16.04 9.58 -4.71
N VAL A 21 -16.66 10.73 -4.60
CA VAL A 21 -17.54 11.12 -3.49
C VAL A 21 -18.98 11.02 -3.96
N SER A 22 -19.89 10.58 -3.09
CA SER A 22 -21.31 10.56 -3.42
C SER A 22 -21.83 11.96 -3.74
N PRO A 23 -22.63 12.14 -4.81
CA PRO A 23 -23.28 13.42 -5.09
C PRO A 23 -24.46 13.71 -4.17
N TYR A 24 -24.96 12.72 -3.43
CA TYR A 24 -26.18 12.81 -2.61
C TYR A 24 -25.92 12.76 -1.11
N ALA A 25 -24.74 12.31 -0.69
CA ALA A 25 -24.33 12.29 0.70
C ALA A 25 -23.34 13.42 0.99
N GLU A 26 -23.04 13.63 2.28
CA GLU A 26 -22.09 14.66 2.70
C GLU A 26 -20.68 14.42 2.14
N THR A 27 -19.85 15.47 2.12
CA THR A 27 -18.49 15.52 1.55
C THR A 27 -17.55 14.40 2.02
N ASN A 28 -17.85 13.74 3.13
CA ASN A 28 -17.07 12.65 3.71
C ASN A 28 -17.57 11.25 3.31
N TYR A 29 -18.56 11.15 2.41
CA TYR A 29 -19.06 9.88 1.92
C TYR A 29 -18.30 9.44 0.66
N PHE A 30 -17.17 8.77 0.88
CA PHE A 30 -16.39 8.19 -0.21
C PHE A 30 -17.10 6.98 -0.80
N ALA A 31 -17.40 7.01 -2.10
CA ALA A 31 -18.03 5.92 -2.84
C ALA A 31 -17.03 4.88 -3.34
N THR A 32 -15.75 5.26 -3.47
CA THR A 32 -14.66 4.35 -3.85
C THR A 32 -13.66 4.18 -2.72
N ARG A 33 -13.11 2.97 -2.60
CA ARG A 33 -11.98 2.65 -1.72
C ARG A 33 -10.90 1.90 -2.47
N LEU A 34 -9.67 2.00 -1.96
CA LEU A 34 -8.55 1.18 -2.38
C LEU A 34 -8.31 0.07 -1.36
N GLU A 35 -8.13 -1.14 -1.87
CA GLU A 35 -7.51 -2.24 -1.15
C GLU A 35 -6.10 -2.46 -1.70
N THR A 36 -5.10 -2.45 -0.84
CA THR A 36 -3.70 -2.49 -1.25
C THR A 36 -2.85 -3.34 -0.33
N SER A 37 -1.84 -3.99 -0.90
CA SER A 37 -0.88 -4.76 -0.13
C SER A 37 0.46 -4.86 -0.87
N LEU A 38 1.56 -4.72 -0.13
CA LEU A 38 2.87 -5.13 -0.61
C LEU A 38 3.00 -6.62 -0.36
N GLN A 39 3.25 -7.42 -1.39
CA GLN A 39 3.26 -8.87 -1.30
C GLN A 39 4.60 -9.44 -1.78
N TYR A 40 5.05 -10.53 -1.17
CA TYR A 40 6.27 -11.25 -1.57
C TYR A 40 5.95 -12.69 -2.00
N GLY A 41 6.71 -13.19 -2.97
CA GLY A 41 6.59 -14.55 -3.46
C GLY A 41 7.11 -15.57 -2.44
N VAL A 42 6.34 -16.63 -2.21
CA VAL A 42 6.72 -17.74 -1.30
C VAL A 42 6.96 -19.04 -2.07
N LYS A 43 6.14 -19.30 -3.08
CA LYS A 43 6.25 -20.40 -4.05
C LYS A 43 5.71 -19.90 -5.39
N LYS A 44 5.87 -20.67 -6.47
CA LYS A 44 5.25 -20.37 -7.77
C LYS A 44 3.77 -20.02 -7.59
N ASP A 45 3.38 -18.83 -8.05
CA ASP A 45 2.03 -18.24 -7.97
C ASP A 45 1.44 -18.03 -6.56
N LYS A 46 2.21 -18.25 -5.49
CA LYS A 46 1.76 -18.04 -4.11
C LYS A 46 2.42 -16.82 -3.51
N TRP A 47 1.59 -15.81 -3.27
CA TRP A 47 1.97 -14.53 -2.69
C TRP A 47 1.50 -14.44 -1.25
N LYS A 48 2.33 -13.88 -0.37
CA LYS A 48 1.93 -13.50 1.00
C LYS A 48 2.06 -12.01 1.19
N SER A 49 1.18 -11.45 2.01
CA SER A 49 1.29 -10.05 2.39
C SER A 49 2.52 -9.80 3.26
N LEU A 50 3.32 -8.82 2.85
CA LEU A 50 4.34 -8.17 3.64
C LEU A 50 3.73 -7.01 4.45
N LEU A 51 2.95 -6.17 3.77
CA LEU A 51 2.22 -5.01 4.31
C LEU A 51 0.78 -5.03 3.82
N GLY A 52 -0.18 -4.75 4.71
CA GLY A 52 -1.62 -4.77 4.42
C GLY A 52 -2.26 -6.12 4.76
N SER A 53 -3.46 -6.13 5.33
CA SER A 53 -4.10 -7.37 5.76
C SER A 53 -5.02 -7.97 4.69
N MET A 54 -5.55 -7.14 3.78
CA MET A 54 -6.56 -7.52 2.78
C MET A 54 -7.88 -8.02 3.40
N LEU A 55 -8.14 -7.66 4.66
CA LEU A 55 -9.28 -8.16 5.42
C LEU A 55 -10.56 -7.34 5.18
N GLU A 56 -10.45 -6.15 4.61
CA GLU A 56 -11.55 -5.23 4.35
C GLU A 56 -12.64 -5.82 3.45
N SER A 57 -12.25 -6.75 2.56
CA SER A 57 -13.18 -7.48 1.69
C SER A 57 -13.64 -8.83 2.27
N ALA A 58 -13.00 -9.31 3.34
CA ALA A 58 -13.30 -10.62 3.93
C ALA A 58 -14.19 -10.52 5.18
N LEU A 59 -14.05 -9.45 5.96
CA LEU A 59 -14.85 -9.23 7.17
C LEU A 59 -16.26 -8.69 6.83
N PRO A 60 -17.26 -8.93 7.70
CA PRO A 60 -18.57 -8.29 7.62
C PRO A 60 -18.47 -6.77 7.50
N GLU A 61 -19.41 -6.15 6.79
CA GLU A 61 -19.34 -4.71 6.44
C GLU A 61 -19.17 -3.81 7.66
N ASN A 62 -19.94 -4.03 8.72
CA ASN A 62 -19.87 -3.21 9.93
C ASN A 62 -18.52 -3.35 10.63
N ASP A 63 -18.04 -4.58 10.81
CA ASP A 63 -16.74 -4.85 11.45
C ASP A 63 -15.59 -4.24 10.65
N ALA A 64 -15.63 -4.37 9.32
CA ALA A 64 -14.62 -3.80 8.44
C ALA A 64 -14.64 -2.26 8.46
N ARG A 65 -15.82 -1.64 8.55
CA ARG A 65 -15.95 -0.18 8.68
C ARG A 65 -15.39 0.32 10.00
N GLU A 66 -15.76 -0.32 11.10
CA GLU A 66 -15.38 0.09 12.44
C GLU A 66 -13.88 -0.09 12.69
N ASN A 67 -13.38 -1.30 12.43
CA ASN A 67 -12.05 -1.72 12.83
C ASN A 67 -10.99 -1.47 11.76
N LEU A 68 -11.36 -1.56 10.47
CA LEU A 68 -10.41 -1.42 9.35
C LEU A 68 -10.59 -0.12 8.56
N LYS A 69 -11.52 0.74 8.98
CA LYS A 69 -11.86 1.99 8.28
C LYS A 69 -12.08 1.72 6.78
N LYS A 70 -12.90 0.72 6.46
CA LYS A 70 -13.07 0.16 5.10
C LYS A 70 -13.23 1.22 4.00
N TRP A 71 -13.91 2.34 4.22
CA TRP A 71 -14.14 3.35 3.18
C TRP A 71 -13.15 4.52 3.20
N GLN A 72 -12.09 4.46 4.02
CA GLN A 72 -11.05 5.49 4.01
C GLN A 72 -10.23 5.41 2.71
N PRO A 73 -10.12 6.49 1.91
CA PRO A 73 -9.31 6.53 0.68
C PRO A 73 -7.80 6.47 0.93
N VAL A 74 -7.37 6.80 2.16
CA VAL A 74 -5.98 6.71 2.58
C VAL A 74 -5.73 5.39 3.30
N ARG A 75 -4.78 4.60 2.79
CA ARG A 75 -4.29 3.38 3.43
C ARG A 75 -2.88 3.60 3.94
N ARG A 76 -2.61 3.17 5.17
CA ARG A 76 -1.27 3.13 5.73
C ARG A 76 -1.04 1.77 6.39
N HIS A 77 -0.10 1.02 5.85
CA HIS A 77 0.30 -0.27 6.39
C HIS A 77 1.75 -0.19 6.84
N CYS A 78 1.98 -0.36 8.14
CA CYS A 78 3.30 -0.34 8.73
C CYS A 78 3.60 -1.71 9.34
N ARG A 79 4.82 -2.19 9.13
CA ARG A 79 5.31 -3.38 9.82
C ARG A 79 6.76 -3.20 10.22
N ASP A 80 7.04 -3.60 11.45
CA ASP A 80 8.36 -3.59 12.04
C ASP A 80 8.89 -5.03 12.09
N PHE A 81 10.02 -5.26 11.43
CA PHE A 81 10.75 -6.53 11.36
C PHE A 81 12.09 -6.44 12.11
N SER A 82 12.35 -5.34 12.83
CA SER A 82 13.56 -5.21 13.67
C SER A 82 13.50 -6.10 14.91
N LYS A 83 12.29 -6.39 15.41
CA LYS A 83 12.09 -7.25 16.58
C LYS A 83 12.25 -8.73 16.19
N GLY A 84 13.10 -9.45 16.93
CA GLY A 84 13.34 -10.88 16.75
C GLY A 84 14.31 -11.23 15.62
N ALA A 85 14.14 -12.41 15.00
CA ALA A 85 15.10 -12.92 14.01
C ALA A 85 15.07 -12.20 12.65
N GLY A 86 14.09 -11.34 12.39
CA GLY A 86 13.77 -10.76 11.08
C GLY A 86 12.86 -11.67 10.25
N LEU A 87 12.26 -11.13 9.18
CA LEU A 87 11.37 -11.88 8.29
C LEU A 87 12.15 -12.55 7.16
N ALA A 88 12.15 -13.89 7.11
CA ALA A 88 12.74 -14.61 5.99
C ALA A 88 11.89 -14.42 4.72
N LEU A 89 12.52 -13.93 3.65
CA LEU A 89 11.91 -13.92 2.32
C LEU A 89 12.33 -15.19 1.60
N SER A 90 11.35 -15.94 1.08
CA SER A 90 11.59 -17.18 0.32
C SER A 90 11.78 -16.93 -1.18
N GLY A 91 11.62 -15.68 -1.62
CA GLY A 91 11.76 -15.29 -3.02
C GLY A 91 12.45 -13.94 -3.17
N ASN A 92 12.81 -13.61 -4.40
CA ASN A 92 13.44 -12.36 -4.81
C ASN A 92 12.45 -11.37 -5.46
N GLN A 93 11.16 -11.70 -5.47
CA GLN A 93 10.12 -10.89 -6.09
C GLN A 93 9.15 -10.31 -5.05
N VAL A 94 8.84 -9.04 -5.24
CA VAL A 94 7.82 -8.31 -4.50
C VAL A 94 6.88 -7.67 -5.52
N ARG A 95 5.59 -7.63 -5.21
CA ARG A 95 4.59 -6.94 -6.05
C ARG A 95 3.72 -6.03 -5.20
N LEU A 96 3.20 -5.00 -5.84
CA LEU A 96 2.12 -4.18 -5.31
C LEU A 96 0.79 -4.76 -5.78
N TYR A 97 -0.04 -5.21 -4.85
CA TYR A 97 -1.45 -5.48 -5.11
C TYR A 97 -2.24 -4.20 -4.87
N ALA A 98 -3.05 -3.79 -5.85
CA ALA A 98 -3.95 -2.66 -5.74
C ALA A 98 -5.27 -3.00 -6.45
N ARG A 99 -6.39 -2.82 -5.75
CA ARG A 99 -7.73 -3.00 -6.32
C ARG A 99 -8.69 -1.95 -5.79
N VAL A 100 -9.40 -1.32 -6.70
CA VAL A 100 -10.46 -0.36 -6.38
C VAL A 100 -11.78 -1.10 -6.21
N TYR A 101 -12.56 -0.68 -5.23
CA TYR A 101 -13.94 -1.09 -5.02
C TYR A 101 -14.83 0.14 -4.91
N ALA A 102 -16.05 0.05 -5.41
CA ALA A 102 -17.10 1.04 -5.26
C ALA A 102 -18.28 0.49 -4.46
N ARG A 103 -19.05 1.39 -3.85
CA ARG A 103 -20.36 1.12 -3.23
C ARG A 103 -21.42 2.03 -3.83
N ASP A 104 -22.67 1.66 -3.56
CA ASP A 104 -23.83 2.46 -3.90
C ASP A 104 -23.86 2.85 -5.38
N LEU A 105 -23.54 1.88 -6.24
CA LEU A 105 -23.41 2.04 -7.70
C LEU A 105 -24.64 2.73 -8.33
N TYR A 106 -25.82 2.48 -7.76
CA TYR A 106 -27.09 3.10 -8.17
C TYR A 106 -27.07 4.64 -8.12
N GLN A 107 -26.28 5.24 -7.22
CA GLN A 107 -26.15 6.70 -7.12
C GLN A 107 -25.43 7.32 -8.32
N PHE A 108 -24.70 6.51 -9.08
CA PHE A 108 -23.90 6.94 -10.22
C PHE A 108 -24.42 6.37 -11.54
N GLY A 109 -25.54 5.63 -11.51
CA GLY A 109 -26.04 4.89 -12.67
C GLY A 109 -25.12 3.74 -13.10
N TRP A 110 -24.28 3.23 -12.19
CA TRP A 110 -23.37 2.12 -12.45
C TRP A 110 -24.03 0.77 -12.13
N ASN A 111 -23.69 -0.24 -12.93
CA ASN A 111 -24.15 -1.62 -12.76
C ASN A 111 -23.07 -2.50 -12.13
N THR A 112 -21.81 -2.21 -12.42
CA THR A 112 -20.66 -2.99 -11.95
C THR A 112 -19.54 -2.10 -11.43
N ASN A 113 -18.63 -2.67 -10.64
CA ASN A 113 -17.44 -1.95 -10.16
C ASN A 113 -16.52 -1.48 -11.29
N SER A 114 -16.58 -2.11 -12.47
CA SER A 114 -15.77 -1.72 -13.62
C SER A 114 -16.22 -0.39 -14.23
N ASP A 115 -17.47 0.02 -13.99
CA ASP A 115 -18.06 1.26 -14.53
C ASP A 115 -17.47 2.52 -13.89
N VAL A 116 -16.82 2.37 -12.73
CA VAL A 116 -16.07 3.44 -12.03
C VAL A 116 -14.98 4.05 -12.91
N GLY A 117 -14.47 3.28 -13.88
CA GLY A 117 -13.36 3.67 -14.72
C GLY A 117 -12.01 3.74 -13.98
N PRO A 118 -10.96 4.19 -14.68
CA PRO A 118 -9.64 4.36 -14.09
C PRO A 118 -9.66 5.33 -12.91
N GLN A 119 -8.89 5.02 -11.86
CA GLN A 119 -8.77 5.87 -10.68
C GLN A 119 -7.30 6.24 -10.43
N GLU A 120 -7.10 7.45 -9.94
CA GLU A 120 -5.77 7.97 -9.64
C GLU A 120 -5.37 7.59 -8.20
N VAL A 121 -4.20 6.98 -8.06
CA VAL A 121 -3.67 6.55 -6.76
C VAL A 121 -2.18 6.88 -6.66
N ALA A 122 -1.81 7.56 -5.58
CA ALA A 122 -0.41 7.77 -5.22
C ALA A 122 0.04 6.69 -4.22
N PHE A 123 1.16 6.03 -4.50
CA PHE A 123 1.77 5.05 -3.61
C PHE A 123 3.12 5.55 -3.10
N VAL A 124 3.32 5.50 -1.78
CA VAL A 124 4.57 5.84 -1.12
C VAL A 124 5.04 4.62 -0.34
N LEU A 125 6.17 4.03 -0.77
CA LEU A 125 6.83 2.96 -0.05
C LEU A 125 8.05 3.51 0.68
N THR A 126 8.03 3.45 2.00
CA THR A 126 9.15 3.83 2.85
C THR A 126 9.79 2.60 3.46
N LEU A 127 11.09 2.43 3.23
CA LEU A 127 11.89 1.34 3.75
C LEU A 127 12.98 1.91 4.68
N ARG A 128 13.03 1.43 5.93
CA ARG A 128 14.00 1.88 6.94
C ARG A 128 14.83 0.70 7.44
N GLY A 129 16.14 0.87 7.53
CA GLY A 129 17.05 -0.08 8.16
C GLY A 129 16.86 -0.19 9.68
N PRO A 130 17.46 -1.21 10.32
CA PRO A 130 17.39 -1.38 11.78
C PRO A 130 18.10 -0.27 12.56
N GLY A 131 19.11 0.39 11.97
CA GLY A 131 19.85 1.49 12.60
C GLY A 131 19.37 2.89 12.22
N GLY A 132 18.23 3.03 11.52
CA GLY A 132 17.76 4.34 11.02
C GLY A 132 18.55 4.90 9.84
N GLU A 133 19.69 4.29 9.50
CA GLU A 133 20.56 4.70 8.39
C GLU A 133 19.85 4.74 7.01
N PRO A 134 19.99 5.84 6.24
CA PRO A 134 19.34 6.01 4.94
C PRO A 134 19.88 5.11 3.82
N SER A 135 21.05 4.48 4.02
CA SER A 135 21.86 3.79 2.98
C SER A 135 21.22 2.55 2.33
N ILE A 136 20.03 2.15 2.76
CA ILE A 136 19.30 0.97 2.29
C ILE A 136 18.27 1.31 1.19
N TYR A 137 17.92 2.59 1.05
CA TYR A 137 16.88 3.07 0.14
C TYR A 137 17.29 2.95 -1.35
N ASN A 138 18.59 3.14 -1.64
CA ASN A 138 19.08 3.27 -3.02
C ASN A 138 18.88 2.00 -3.87
N SER A 139 19.16 0.81 -3.34
CA SER A 139 19.04 -0.43 -4.13
C SER A 139 17.59 -0.89 -4.36
N THR A 140 16.66 -0.47 -3.48
CA THR A 140 15.23 -0.82 -3.62
C THR A 140 14.47 0.17 -4.50
N ALA A 141 14.83 1.45 -4.46
CA ALA A 141 14.33 2.45 -5.42
C ALA A 141 14.73 2.10 -6.86
N GLN A 142 15.97 1.64 -7.07
CA GLN A 142 16.48 1.26 -8.38
C GLN A 142 15.73 0.07 -9.00
N MET A 143 15.31 -0.92 -8.19
CA MET A 143 14.57 -2.09 -8.65
C MET A 143 13.08 -1.82 -8.92
N LEU A 144 12.47 -0.83 -8.24
CA LEU A 144 11.06 -0.48 -8.41
C LEU A 144 10.83 0.57 -9.51
N GLY A 145 11.82 1.44 -9.77
CA GLY A 145 11.74 2.47 -10.81
C GLY A 145 11.62 1.92 -12.24
N THR A 146 12.06 0.69 -12.49
CA THR A 146 12.04 0.09 -13.84
C THR A 146 10.65 -0.39 -14.30
N PHE A 147 9.67 -0.50 -13.39
CA PHE A 147 8.36 -1.13 -13.68
C PHE A 147 7.16 -0.17 -13.62
N VAL A 148 7.38 1.12 -13.33
CA VAL A 148 6.30 2.10 -13.12
C VAL A 148 6.41 3.22 -14.15
N GLU A 149 5.53 3.20 -15.16
CA GLU A 149 5.45 4.14 -16.29
C GLU A 149 5.17 5.62 -15.91
N GLY A 150 5.10 5.94 -14.61
CA GLY A 150 4.86 7.28 -14.10
C GLY A 150 5.49 7.55 -12.74
N ALA A 151 6.56 6.83 -12.38
CA ALA A 151 7.29 7.15 -11.16
C ALA A 151 8.10 8.43 -11.36
N VAL A 152 7.55 9.58 -10.94
CA VAL A 152 8.38 10.72 -10.56
C VAL A 152 9.12 10.29 -9.29
N ILE A 153 10.31 9.73 -9.48
CA ILE A 153 11.24 9.49 -8.39
C ILE A 153 11.79 10.87 -8.02
N ASN A 154 11.10 11.59 -7.12
CA ASN A 154 11.69 12.76 -6.49
C ASN A 154 12.82 12.26 -5.57
N GLN A 155 14.01 12.19 -6.15
CA GLN A 155 15.28 12.11 -5.44
C GLN A 155 15.55 13.47 -4.82
N GLU A 156 15.97 13.45 -3.54
CA GLU A 156 16.37 14.59 -2.70
C GLU A 156 15.25 15.36 -2.00
N ILE A 157 14.99 14.96 -0.75
CA ILE A 157 14.82 15.92 0.34
C ILE A 157 15.85 15.53 1.41
N GLU A 158 17.08 16.02 1.25
CA GLU A 158 18.00 16.10 2.39
C GLU A 158 17.49 17.24 3.29
N ILE A 159 16.91 16.88 4.44
CA ILE A 159 16.68 17.86 5.50
C ILE A 159 18.02 18.04 6.20
N THR A 160 18.81 18.99 5.69
CA THR A 160 19.97 19.50 6.43
C THR A 160 19.42 20.28 7.61
N ASN A 161 19.41 19.67 8.80
CA ASN A 161 19.28 20.44 10.03
C ASN A 161 20.60 21.17 10.23
N GLU A 162 20.70 22.40 9.71
CA GLU A 162 21.73 23.32 10.15
C GLU A 162 21.30 23.94 11.49
N GLN A 163 22.11 23.59 12.50
CA GLN A 163 22.27 24.15 13.86
C GLN A 163 21.25 23.78 14.94
#